data_AF-A0A9Q8SQL9-F1
#
_entry.id   AF-A0A9Q8SQL9-F1
#
_cell.length_a   1.000
_cell.length_b   1.000
_cell.length_c   1.000
_cell.angle_alpha   90.00
_cell.angle_beta   90.00
_cell.angle_gamma   90.00
#
_symmetry.space_group_name_H-M   'P 1'
#
loop_
_entity.id
_entity.type
_entity.pdbx_description
1 polymer ?
#
loop_
_entity_poly.entity_id
_entity_poly.type
_entity_poly.pdbx_seq_one_letter_code
_entity_poly.pdbx_strand_id
1 'polypeptide(L)'
;MPSPYKTALITGATSGTGYALAERLVANGVFVIAAGRRADRLEKILSKHGSSKVATEVYDVSNIDGMESWIEELFLSTPTAVILVTSGLAIVSMSRCADYCASKAALRSLTWSLRAQLADRGPHTESIRVIEIVPPAVKTELHTRQADMVAAGRAGVGMPLEQFIDET
;
A
#
# COMPACT_ATOMS: atom_id res chain seq x y z
N MET A 1 20.45 11.11 0.82
CA MET A 1 20.78 10.42 -0.45
C MET A 1 19.49 10.07 -1.15
N PRO A 2 19.39 10.15 -2.48
CA PRO A 2 18.23 9.62 -3.21
C PRO A 2 18.06 8.12 -2.89
N SER A 3 16.81 7.65 -2.80
CA SER A 3 16.53 6.23 -2.58
C SER A 3 17.11 5.40 -3.73
N PRO A 4 17.84 4.30 -3.48
CA PRO A 4 18.30 3.40 -4.54
C PRO A 4 17.14 2.60 -5.16
N TYR A 5 15.98 2.55 -4.51
CA TYR A 5 14.78 1.87 -5.01
C TYR A 5 14.03 2.82 -5.94
N LYS A 6 14.17 2.57 -7.25
CA LYS A 6 13.46 3.30 -8.31
C LYS A 6 12.11 2.69 -8.65
N THR A 7 11.81 1.51 -8.12
CA THR A 7 10.54 0.80 -8.30
C THR A 7 9.85 0.63 -6.94
N ALA A 8 8.53 0.82 -6.90
CA ALA A 8 7.70 0.58 -5.72
C ALA A 8 6.45 -0.25 -6.06
N LEU A 9 6.26 -1.37 -5.36
CA LEU A 9 5.02 -2.12 -5.34
C LEU A 9 4.10 -1.56 -4.26
N ILE A 10 2.89 -1.16 -4.65
CA ILE A 10 1.84 -0.72 -3.73
C ILE A 10 0.62 -1.63 -3.90
N THR A 11 0.28 -2.34 -2.82
CA THR A 11 -0.99 -3.08 -2.75
C THR A 11 -2.11 -2.14 -2.31
N GLY A 12 -3.33 -2.35 -2.82
CA GLY A 12 -4.44 -1.45 -2.55
C GLY A 12 -4.31 -0.09 -3.25
N ALA A 13 -3.54 -0.01 -4.34
CA ALA A 13 -3.25 1.22 -5.08
C ALA A 13 -4.44 1.81 -5.87
N THR A 14 -5.62 1.19 -5.79
CA THR A 14 -6.80 1.57 -6.59
C THR A 14 -7.74 2.57 -5.90
N SER A 15 -7.49 2.94 -4.65
CA SER A 15 -8.30 3.93 -3.92
C SER A 15 -7.61 4.51 -2.69
N GLY A 16 -8.13 5.62 -2.19
CA GLY A 16 -7.74 6.20 -0.90
C GLY A 16 -6.24 6.45 -0.78
N THR A 17 -5.68 6.13 0.39
CA THR A 17 -4.27 6.36 0.72
C THR A 17 -3.30 5.66 -0.24
N GLY A 18 -3.56 4.41 -0.62
CA GLY A 18 -2.68 3.66 -1.52
C GLY A 18 -2.60 4.29 -2.92
N TYR A 19 -3.74 4.73 -3.45
CA TYR A 19 -3.79 5.45 -4.73
C TYR A 19 -3.04 6.79 -4.66
N ALA A 20 -3.31 7.58 -3.62
CA ALA A 20 -2.67 8.89 -3.46
C ALA A 20 -1.15 8.77 -3.29
N LEU A 21 -0.68 7.73 -2.59
CA LEU A 21 0.74 7.42 -2.48
C LEU A 21 1.35 7.01 -3.84
N ALA A 22 0.64 6.19 -4.62
CA ALA A 22 1.07 5.84 -5.98
C ALA A 22 1.26 7.09 -6.86
N GLU A 23 0.28 8.00 -6.84
CA GLU A 23 0.35 9.28 -7.57
C GLU A 23 1.57 10.10 -7.16
N ARG A 24 1.83 10.21 -5.85
CA ARG A 24 2.98 10.96 -5.31
C ARG A 24 4.30 10.35 -5.73
N LEU A 25 4.43 9.02 -5.69
CA LEU A 25 5.66 8.33 -6.08
C LEU A 25 5.94 8.50 -7.58
N VAL A 26 4.91 8.37 -8.43
CA VAL A 26 5.03 8.62 -9.87
C VAL A 26 5.46 10.06 -10.15
N ALA A 27 4.87 11.04 -9.45
CA ALA A 27 5.25 12.45 -9.58
C ALA A 27 6.72 12.71 -9.19
N ASN A 28 7.27 11.91 -8.26
CA ASN A 28 8.66 11.96 -7.85
C ASN A 28 9.60 11.07 -8.69
N GLY A 29 9.13 10.52 -9.80
CA GLY A 29 9.95 9.74 -10.74
C GLY A 29 10.23 8.29 -10.32
N VAL A 30 9.49 7.78 -9.34
CA VAL A 30 9.52 6.35 -8.97
C VAL A 30 8.57 5.59 -9.91
N PHE A 31 9.04 4.48 -10.46
CA PHE A 31 8.18 3.55 -11.20
C PHE A 31 7.28 2.81 -10.23
N VAL A 32 5.97 2.86 -10.43
CA VAL A 32 5.00 2.22 -9.52
C VAL A 32 4.39 0.98 -10.15
N ILE A 33 4.48 -0.13 -9.43
CA ILE A 33 3.65 -1.31 -9.69
C ILE A 33 2.41 -1.17 -8.80
N ALA A 34 1.28 -0.83 -9.42
CA ALA A 34 0.00 -0.65 -8.73
C ALA A 34 -0.78 -1.96 -8.71
N ALA A 35 -0.98 -2.56 -7.54
CA ALA A 35 -1.70 -3.81 -7.39
C ALA A 35 -3.07 -3.63 -6.71
N GLY A 36 -4.09 -4.34 -7.20
CA GLY A 36 -5.40 -4.41 -6.57
C GLY A 36 -6.45 -5.16 -7.37
N ARG A 37 -7.67 -5.25 -6.84
CA ARG A 37 -8.73 -6.11 -7.41
C ARG A 37 -9.59 -5.46 -8.50
N ARG A 38 -9.52 -4.13 -8.61
CA ARG A 38 -10.41 -3.33 -9.46
C ARG A 38 -9.71 -3.00 -10.77
N ALA A 39 -9.87 -3.87 -11.76
CA ALA A 39 -9.25 -3.73 -13.08
C ALA A 39 -9.58 -2.38 -13.74
N ASP A 40 -10.84 -1.94 -13.66
CA ASP A 40 -11.30 -0.65 -14.19
C ASP A 40 -10.55 0.56 -13.61
N ARG A 41 -10.17 0.50 -12.32
CA ARG A 41 -9.40 1.55 -11.67
C ARG A 41 -7.93 1.46 -12.04
N LEU A 42 -7.38 0.26 -12.16
CA LEU A 42 -6.00 0.05 -12.61
C LEU A 42 -5.79 0.56 -14.03
N GLU A 43 -6.70 0.24 -14.96
CA GLU A 43 -6.66 0.76 -16.34
C GLU A 43 -6.64 2.28 -16.40
N LYS A 44 -7.40 2.95 -15.51
CA LYS A 44 -7.36 4.42 -15.40
C LYS A 44 -6.02 4.94 -14.92
N ILE A 45 -5.37 4.26 -13.97
CA ILE A 45 -4.03 4.61 -13.49
C ILE A 45 -3.01 4.47 -14.63
N LEU A 46 -3.05 3.34 -15.35
CA LEU A 46 -2.16 3.07 -16.48
C LEU A 46 -2.36 4.10 -17.61
N SER A 47 -3.62 4.39 -17.96
CA SER A 47 -3.97 5.37 -19.00
C SER A 47 -3.52 6.79 -18.63
N LYS A 48 -3.56 7.14 -17.35
CA LYS A 48 -3.17 8.47 -16.85
C LYS A 48 -1.66 8.71 -16.89
N HIS A 49 -0.87 7.71 -16.47
CA HIS A 49 0.59 7.89 -16.28
C HIS A 49 1.46 7.29 -17.38
N GLY A 50 0.92 6.34 -18.14
CA GLY A 50 1.63 5.59 -19.17
C GLY A 50 2.49 4.44 -18.61
N SER A 51 2.72 3.44 -19.45
CA SER A 51 3.48 2.23 -19.12
C SER A 51 4.96 2.48 -18.81
N SER A 52 5.50 3.65 -19.16
CA SER A 52 6.87 4.05 -18.81
C SER A 52 7.04 4.43 -17.34
N LYS A 53 5.93 4.68 -16.62
CA LYS A 53 5.93 5.12 -15.21
C LYS A 53 5.18 4.18 -14.28
N VAL A 54 4.21 3.44 -14.81
CA VAL A 54 3.36 2.56 -14.01
C VAL A 54 3.17 1.20 -14.71
N ALA A 55 3.24 0.14 -13.93
CA ALA A 55 2.67 -1.17 -14.25
C ALA A 55 1.45 -1.43 -13.35
N THR A 56 0.52 -2.26 -13.82
CA THR A 56 -0.71 -2.56 -13.09
C THR A 56 -0.95 -4.05 -12.98
N GLU A 57 -1.21 -4.51 -11.76
CA GLU A 57 -1.39 -5.93 -11.44
C GLU A 57 -2.78 -6.16 -10.83
N VAL A 58 -3.62 -6.90 -11.56
CA VAL A 58 -4.92 -7.31 -11.03
C VAL A 58 -4.70 -8.53 -10.13
N TYR A 59 -4.56 -8.30 -8.83
CA TYR A 59 -4.33 -9.36 -7.86
C TYR A 59 -5.17 -9.16 -6.60
N ASP A 60 -5.78 -10.24 -6.12
CA ASP A 60 -6.37 -10.30 -4.78
C ASP A 60 -5.33 -10.86 -3.80
N VAL A 61 -4.82 -10.01 -2.92
CA VAL A 61 -3.83 -10.41 -1.91
C VAL A 61 -4.36 -11.43 -0.90
N SER A 62 -5.67 -11.70 -0.83
CA SER A 62 -6.20 -12.82 -0.05
C SER A 62 -6.14 -14.17 -0.79
N ASN A 63 -5.81 -14.19 -2.08
CA ASN A 63 -5.49 -15.42 -2.80
C ASN A 63 -4.07 -15.83 -2.43
N ILE A 64 -3.96 -16.81 -1.53
CA ILE A 64 -2.67 -17.27 -1.01
C ILE A 64 -2.03 -18.27 -1.98
N ASP A 65 -2.84 -19.11 -2.63
CA ASP A 65 -2.38 -20.21 -3.48
C ASP A 65 -1.60 -19.72 -4.71
N GLY A 66 -1.95 -18.55 -5.25
CA GLY A 66 -1.26 -17.94 -6.40
C GLY A 66 -0.15 -16.95 -6.03
N MET A 67 0.11 -16.73 -4.75
CA MET A 67 0.92 -15.59 -4.31
C MET A 67 2.40 -15.76 -4.64
N GLU A 68 2.92 -16.98 -4.50
CA GLU A 68 4.31 -17.31 -4.78
C GLU A 68 4.63 -17.04 -6.26
N SER A 69 3.87 -17.63 -7.17
CA SER A 69 4.04 -17.42 -8.62
C SER A 69 3.88 -15.95 -9.01
N TRP A 70 2.89 -15.25 -8.45
CA TRP A 70 2.69 -13.83 -8.73
C TRP A 70 3.87 -12.95 -8.27
N ILE A 71 4.43 -13.24 -7.09
CA ILE A 71 5.61 -12.56 -6.58
C ILE A 71 6.83 -12.89 -7.43
N GLU A 72 7.04 -14.17 -7.78
CA GLU A 72 8.15 -14.55 -8.66
C GLU A 72 8.10 -13.77 -9.97
N GLU A 73 6.95 -13.73 -10.66
CA GLU A 73 6.80 -12.95 -11.90
C GLU A 73 7.14 -11.47 -11.72
N LEU A 74 6.86 -10.90 -10.54
CA LEU A 74 7.01 -9.48 -10.27
C LEU A 74 8.43 -9.05 -9.85
N PHE A 75 9.14 -9.88 -9.07
CA PHE A 75 10.40 -9.49 -8.42
C PHE A 75 11.67 -9.89 -9.18
N LEU A 76 11.56 -10.44 -10.40
CA LEU A 76 12.70 -11.05 -11.09
C LEU A 76 13.69 -10.08 -11.78
N SER A 77 13.47 -8.76 -11.80
CA SER A 77 14.32 -7.88 -12.63
C SER A 77 14.70 -6.50 -12.08
N THR A 78 14.06 -5.98 -11.01
CA THR A 78 14.38 -4.63 -10.52
C THR A 78 14.36 -4.49 -8.99
N PRO A 79 15.29 -3.71 -8.41
CA PRO A 79 15.23 -3.34 -7.01
C PRO A 79 13.90 -2.63 -6.66
N THR A 80 13.11 -3.27 -5.80
CA THR A 80 11.72 -2.91 -5.54
C THR A 80 11.47 -2.67 -4.06
N ALA A 81 10.84 -1.53 -3.76
CA ALA A 81 10.27 -1.27 -2.45
C ALA A 81 8.85 -1.83 -2.37
N VAL A 82 8.57 -2.70 -1.41
CA VAL A 82 7.21 -3.16 -1.08
C VAL A 82 6.64 -2.24 -0.01
N ILE A 83 5.56 -1.54 -0.34
CA ILE A 83 4.94 -0.57 0.57
C ILE A 83 3.66 -1.16 1.16
N LEU A 84 3.63 -1.27 2.49
CA LEU A 84 2.48 -1.74 3.26
C LEU A 84 1.88 -0.58 4.04
N VAL A 85 0.59 -0.32 3.83
CA VAL A 85 -0.15 0.74 4.55
C VAL A 85 -0.83 0.12 5.77
N THR A 86 -0.32 0.41 6.97
CA THR A 86 -0.89 -0.04 8.25
C THR A 86 -1.84 1.03 8.82
N SER A 87 -1.75 1.33 10.12
CA SER A 87 -2.55 2.33 10.83
C SER A 87 -2.00 2.51 12.24
N GLY A 88 -2.19 3.68 12.86
CA GLY A 88 -1.95 3.86 14.30
C GLY A 88 -2.74 2.86 15.16
N LEU A 89 -3.87 2.35 14.64
CA LEU A 89 -4.68 1.30 15.27
C LEU A 89 -3.99 -0.08 15.32
N ALA A 90 -2.85 -0.25 14.64
CA ALA A 90 -1.97 -1.41 14.82
C ALA A 90 -1.24 -1.41 16.17
N ILE A 91 -1.16 -0.26 16.84
CA ILE A 91 -0.39 -0.03 18.07
C ILE A 91 -1.35 0.30 19.23
N VAL A 92 -2.25 1.25 19.00
CA VAL A 92 -3.23 1.69 20.00
C VAL A 92 -4.63 1.28 19.53
N SER A 93 -5.19 0.27 20.17
CA SER A 93 -6.47 -0.31 19.77
C SER A 93 -7.64 0.61 20.10
N MET A 94 -8.70 0.49 19.31
CA MET A 94 -9.95 1.21 19.52
C MET A 94 -11.09 0.19 19.52
N SER A 95 -11.89 0.22 20.60
CA SER A 95 -12.90 -0.81 20.89
C SER A 95 -13.93 -1.03 19.79
N ARG A 96 -14.27 0.02 19.02
CA ARG A 96 -15.28 -0.07 17.94
C ARG A 96 -14.82 -0.79 16.68
N CYS A 97 -13.52 -1.10 16.54
CA CYS A 97 -12.95 -1.67 15.32
C CYS A 97 -11.87 -2.72 15.65
N ALA A 98 -12.19 -3.66 16.52
CA ALA A 98 -11.25 -4.64 17.07
C ALA A 98 -10.66 -5.57 15.98
N ASP A 99 -11.48 -6.01 15.04
CA ASP A 99 -11.10 -6.80 13.86
C ASP A 99 -10.11 -6.03 12.95
N TYR A 100 -10.40 -4.75 12.69
CA TYR A 100 -9.49 -3.88 11.95
C TYR A 100 -8.16 -3.69 12.69
N CYS A 101 -8.20 -3.42 14.00
CA CYS A 101 -6.98 -3.27 14.83
C CYS A 101 -6.14 -4.55 14.76
N ALA A 102 -6.77 -5.73 14.93
CA ALA A 102 -6.10 -7.02 14.86
C ALA A 102 -5.44 -7.24 13.49
N SER A 103 -6.15 -6.95 12.39
CA SER A 103 -5.59 -7.08 11.04
C SER A 103 -4.40 -6.16 10.80
N LYS A 104 -4.44 -4.92 11.32
CA LYS A 104 -3.35 -3.94 11.18
C LYS A 104 -2.16 -4.28 12.07
N ALA A 105 -2.38 -4.81 13.27
CA ALA A 105 -1.32 -5.33 14.13
C ALA A 105 -0.63 -6.54 13.49
N ALA A 106 -1.39 -7.46 12.89
CA ALA A 106 -0.84 -8.59 12.14
C ALA A 106 0.00 -8.13 10.94
N LEU A 107 -0.50 -7.16 10.15
CA LEU A 107 0.24 -6.61 9.02
C LEU A 107 1.52 -5.88 9.46
N ARG A 108 1.48 -5.17 10.58
CA ARG A 108 2.68 -4.55 11.18
C ARG A 108 3.67 -5.63 11.59
N SER A 109 3.25 -6.65 12.34
CA SER A 109 4.10 -7.78 12.73
C SER A 109 4.76 -8.45 11.51
N LEU A 110 3.97 -8.73 10.46
CA LEU A 110 4.46 -9.26 9.19
C LEU A 110 5.53 -8.36 8.58
N THR A 111 5.33 -7.04 8.57
CA THR A 111 6.31 -6.08 8.03
C THR A 111 7.66 -6.20 8.74
N TRP A 112 7.66 -6.31 10.08
CA TRP A 112 8.89 -6.46 10.86
C TRP A 112 9.55 -7.81 10.62
N SER A 113 8.78 -8.90 10.59
CA SER A 113 9.30 -10.24 10.28
C SER A 113 9.92 -10.31 8.88
N LEU A 114 9.25 -9.75 7.86
CA LEU A 114 9.78 -9.71 6.49
C LEU A 114 11.07 -8.90 6.41
N ARG A 115 11.16 -7.75 7.10
CA ARG A 115 12.40 -6.97 7.18
C ARG A 115 13.54 -7.79 7.78
N ALA A 116 13.27 -8.55 8.84
CA ALA A 116 14.28 -9.39 9.47
C ALA A 116 14.71 -10.54 8.56
N GLN A 117 13.76 -11.20 7.89
CA GLN A 117 14.05 -12.28 6.92
C GLN A 117 14.86 -11.77 5.73
N LEU A 118 14.55 -10.58 5.23
CA LEU A 118 15.26 -9.94 4.11
C LEU A 118 16.55 -9.21 4.53
N ALA A 119 16.85 -9.14 5.83
CA ALA A 119 18.08 -8.51 6.32
C ALA A 119 19.33 -9.35 6.01
N ASP A 120 19.18 -10.67 5.88
CA ASP A 120 20.21 -11.55 5.34
C ASP A 120 20.30 -11.32 3.83
N ARG A 121 21.22 -10.42 3.46
CA ARG A 121 21.36 -9.78 2.15
C ARG A 121 22.00 -10.73 1.12
N GLY A 122 21.32 -11.82 0.81
CA GLY A 122 21.66 -12.66 -0.33
C GLY A 122 21.39 -11.96 -1.67
N PRO A 123 21.91 -12.50 -2.79
CA PRO A 123 21.76 -11.90 -4.12
C PRO A 123 20.31 -11.64 -4.55
N HIS A 124 19.36 -12.41 -4.01
CA HIS A 124 17.93 -12.30 -4.30
C HIS A 124 17.16 -11.37 -3.33
N THR A 125 17.74 -10.98 -2.20
CA THR A 125 17.06 -10.19 -1.15
C THR A 125 17.60 -8.76 -1.05
N GLU A 126 18.82 -8.48 -1.53
CA GLU A 126 19.40 -7.13 -1.56
C GLU A 126 18.58 -6.09 -2.34
N SER A 127 17.83 -6.57 -3.33
CA SER A 127 17.00 -5.78 -4.22
C SER A 127 15.66 -5.39 -3.59
N ILE A 128 15.26 -5.97 -2.46
CA ILE A 128 13.92 -5.77 -1.87
C ILE A 128 14.01 -4.92 -0.61
N ARG A 129 13.12 -3.94 -0.48
CA ARG A 129 12.94 -3.19 0.76
C ARG A 129 11.48 -3.18 1.17
N VAL A 130 11.20 -3.51 2.42
CA VAL A 130 9.84 -3.41 2.97
C VAL A 130 9.68 -2.09 3.72
N ILE A 131 8.73 -1.26 3.26
CA ILE A 131 8.40 0.04 3.85
C ILE A 131 7.01 -0.05 4.45
N GLU A 132 6.87 0.49 5.66
CA GLU A 132 5.59 0.57 6.37
C GLU A 132 5.19 2.03 6.42
N ILE A 133 3.97 2.33 5.98
CA ILE A 133 3.35 3.64 6.16
C ILE A 133 2.27 3.49 7.22
N VAL A 134 2.34 4.31 8.26
CA VAL A 134 1.39 4.31 9.39
C VAL A 134 0.56 5.60 9.31
N PRO A 135 -0.47 5.66 8.46
CA PRO A 135 -1.23 6.90 8.28
C PRO A 135 -2.09 7.22 9.53
N PRO A 136 -2.35 8.51 9.80
CA PRO A 136 -3.42 8.92 10.70
C PRO A 136 -4.79 8.63 10.07
N ALA A 137 -5.87 9.06 10.73
CA ALA A 137 -7.19 9.03 10.08
C ALA A 137 -7.18 9.98 8.87
N VAL A 138 -7.29 9.43 7.66
CA VAL A 138 -7.34 10.20 6.40
C VAL A 138 -8.72 10.06 5.78
N LYS A 139 -9.30 11.16 5.30
CA LYS A 139 -10.61 11.16 4.63
C LYS A 139 -10.52 10.38 3.32
N THR A 140 -11.09 9.19 3.29
CA THR A 140 -11.12 8.31 2.11
C THR A 140 -12.48 7.61 2.01
N GLU A 141 -12.72 6.90 0.90
CA GLU A 141 -13.90 6.03 0.71
C GLU A 141 -14.06 4.95 1.81
N LEU A 142 -13.04 4.71 2.65
CA LEU A 142 -13.11 3.72 3.73
C LEU A 142 -14.17 4.12 4.77
N HIS A 143 -14.18 5.39 5.20
CA HIS A 143 -15.11 5.87 6.24
C HIS A 143 -16.55 5.95 5.75
N THR A 144 -16.76 6.16 4.44
CA THR A 144 -18.11 6.16 3.84
C THR A 144 -18.71 4.76 3.71
N ARG A 145 -17.90 3.71 3.84
CA ARG A 145 -18.35 2.29 3.80
C ARG A 145 -18.60 1.70 5.19
N GLN A 146 -18.27 2.44 6.24
CA GLN A 146 -18.48 2.03 7.63
C GLN A 146 -19.87 2.51 8.09
N ALA A 147 -20.81 1.57 8.19
CA ALA A 147 -22.22 1.88 8.48
C ALA A 147 -22.39 2.62 9.82
N ASP A 148 -21.61 2.27 10.83
CA ASP A 148 -21.57 2.93 12.14
C ASP A 148 -21.08 4.38 12.04
N MET A 149 -20.04 4.63 11.24
CA MET A 149 -19.49 5.97 11.01
C MET A 149 -20.44 6.84 10.20
N VAL A 150 -21.12 6.28 9.21
CA VAL A 150 -22.16 6.98 8.44
C VAL A 150 -23.33 7.34 9.34
N ALA A 151 -23.85 6.39 10.14
CA ALA A 151 -24.94 6.62 11.08
C ALA A 151 -24.60 7.69 12.14
N ALA A 152 -23.33 7.75 12.56
CA ALA A 152 -22.84 8.75 13.52
C ALA A 152 -22.53 10.12 12.88
N GLY A 153 -22.75 10.33 11.57
CA GLY A 153 -22.39 11.56 10.87
C GLY A 153 -20.88 11.79 10.76
N ARG A 154 -20.08 10.73 10.88
CA ARG A 154 -18.61 10.75 10.95
C ARG A 154 -17.92 10.24 9.68
N ALA A 155 -18.65 10.05 8.59
CA ALA A 155 -18.10 9.61 7.30
C ALA A 155 -16.98 10.52 6.75
N GLY A 156 -16.95 11.79 7.17
CA GLY A 156 -15.93 12.77 6.80
C GLY A 156 -14.81 12.99 7.82
N VAL A 157 -14.67 12.14 8.84
CA VAL A 157 -13.61 12.26 9.87
C VAL A 157 -12.23 11.93 9.28
N GLY A 158 -11.21 12.67 9.75
CA GLY A 158 -9.81 12.52 9.36
C GLY A 158 -9.23 13.80 8.74
N MET A 159 -7.92 13.81 8.50
CA MET A 159 -7.27 14.86 7.72
C MET A 159 -7.61 14.71 6.23
N PRO A 160 -7.65 15.81 5.45
CA PRO A 160 -7.75 15.74 3.99
C PRO A 160 -6.65 14.87 3.36
N LEU A 161 -6.99 14.15 2.28
CA LEU A 161 -6.05 13.26 1.59
C LEU A 161 -4.88 14.02 0.97
N GLU A 162 -5.12 15.22 0.42
CA GLU A 162 -4.08 16.09 -0.14
C GLU A 162 -3.09 16.51 0.95
N GLN A 163 -3.59 16.97 2.10
CA GLN A 163 -2.74 17.33 3.24
C GLN A 163 -1.87 16.15 3.69
N PHE A 164 -2.43 14.93 3.74
CA PHE A 164 -1.66 13.73 4.11
C PHE A 164 -0.49 13.48 3.14
N ILE A 165 -0.70 13.68 1.85
CA ILE A 165 0.32 13.47 0.81
C ILE A 165 1.40 14.55 0.83
N ASP A 166 1.07 15.78 1.21
CA ASP A 166 2.06 16.85 1.32
C ASP A 166 2.99 16.64 2.53
N GLU A 167 2.49 16.00 3.59
CA GLU A 167 3.24 15.70 4.82
C GLU A 167 4.02 14.37 4.79
N THR A 168 3.82 13.52 3.77
CA THR A 168 4.40 12.16 3.65
C THR A 168 5.42 12.05 2.51
#